data_AF-A0A845YRT6-F1
#
_entry.id   AF-A0A845YRT6-F1
#
_cell.length_a   1.000
_cell.length_b   1.000
_cell.length_c   1.000
_cell.angle_alpha   90.00
_cell.angle_beta   90.00
_cell.angle_gamma   90.00
#
_symmetry.space_group_name_H-M   'P 1'
#
loop_
_entity.id
_entity.type
_entity.pdbx_description
1 polymer ?
#
loop_
_entity_poly.entity_id
_entity_poly.type
_entity_poly.pdbx_seq_one_letter_code
_entity_poly.pdbx_strand_id
1 'polypeptide(L)' 'CGKQRLVGKSEWTEYSTSDFSFAAFDVYEDQIIVRGIDVNNRVFDEGIIKLS' A
#
# COMPACT_ATOMS: atom_id res chain seq x y z
N CYS A 1 20.35 8.88 12.50
CA CYS A 1 19.70 7.55 12.39
C CYS A 1 18.19 7.79 12.34
N GLY A 2 17.58 7.73 11.16
CA GLY A 2 16.24 8.25 10.88
C GLY A 2 15.16 7.52 11.66
N LYS A 3 14.43 8.26 12.50
CA LYS A 3 13.45 7.71 13.44
C LYS A 3 12.13 7.50 12.69
N GLN A 4 11.74 6.25 12.46
CA GLN A 4 10.40 5.90 11.99
C GLN A 4 9.34 6.48 12.94
N ARG A 5 8.42 7.29 12.41
CA ARG A 5 7.30 7.82 13.20
C ARG A 5 6.34 6.67 13.49
N LEU A 6 5.90 6.55 14.73
CA LEU A 6 4.85 5.62 15.11
C LEU A 6 3.59 5.97 14.31
N VAL A 7 3.16 5.06 13.46
CA VAL A 7 1.92 5.18 12.70
C VAL A 7 0.77 4.66 13.58
N GLY A 8 -0.22 5.51 13.85
CA GLY A 8 -1.44 5.09 14.52
C GLY A 8 -2.33 4.30 13.55
N LYS A 9 -3.17 3.41 14.07
CA LYS A 9 -4.26 2.79 13.32
C LYS A 9 -5.57 3.49 13.70
N SER A 10 -6.35 3.96 12.72
CA SER A 10 -7.75 4.37 12.92
C SER A 10 -8.68 3.24 12.46
N GLU A 11 -9.98 3.34 12.76
CA GLU A 11 -10.98 2.37 12.25
C GLU A 11 -11.01 2.27 10.72
N TRP A 12 -10.48 3.27 10.00
CA TRP A 12 -10.40 3.31 8.53
C TRP A 12 -9.02 2.92 7.98
N THR A 13 -8.08 2.49 8.84
CA THR A 13 -6.72 2.15 8.41
C THR A 13 -6.58 0.65 8.21
N GLU A 14 -6.59 0.20 6.95
CA GLU A 14 -6.37 -1.19 6.57
C GLU A 14 -4.91 -1.61 6.85
N TYR A 15 -3.93 -0.82 6.39
CA TYR A 15 -2.50 -1.10 6.56
C TYR A 15 -1.67 0.17 6.78
N SER A 16 -0.68 0.10 7.68
CA SER A 16 0.29 1.18 7.88
C SER A 16 1.64 0.61 8.27
N THR A 17 2.68 0.95 7.51
CA THR A 17 4.07 0.67 7.84
C THR A 17 4.80 1.99 8.02
N SER A 18 5.76 2.00 8.94
CA SER A 18 6.66 3.13 9.11
C SER A 18 7.85 3.04 8.14
N ASP A 19 8.06 1.87 7.50
CA ASP A 19 9.13 1.68 6.51
C ASP A 19 8.85 2.49 5.24
N PHE A 20 9.92 3.00 4.61
CA PHE A 20 9.78 3.59 3.28
C PHE A 20 9.27 2.52 2.30
N SER A 21 8.28 2.89 1.51
CA SER A 21 7.64 2.02 0.53
C SER A 21 7.10 2.84 -0.63
N PHE A 22 6.74 2.16 -1.69
CA PHE A 22 6.13 2.71 -2.89
C PHE A 22 4.74 2.15 -3.07
N ALA A 23 3.85 2.93 -3.70
CA ALA A 23 2.55 2.46 -4.15
C ALA A 23 2.53 2.39 -5.67
N ALA A 24 2.03 1.29 -6.22
CA ALA A 24 1.80 1.11 -7.65
C ALA A 24 0.31 0.91 -7.93
N PHE A 25 -0.17 1.50 -9.02
CA PHE A 25 -1.55 1.39 -9.49
C PHE A 25 -1.56 0.79 -10.89
N ASP A 26 -2.11 -0.41 -11.04
CA ASP A 26 -2.34 -1.03 -12.34
C ASP A 26 -3.80 -0.84 -12.70
N VAL A 27 -4.06 -0.06 -13.75
CA VAL A 27 -5.40 0.33 -14.17
C VAL A 27 -5.79 -0.48 -15.40
N TYR A 28 -6.86 -1.25 -15.27
CA TYR A 28 -7.53 -1.98 -16.33
C TYR A 28 -8.93 -1.41 -16.56
N GLU A 29 -9.62 -1.88 -17.59
CA GLU A 29 -10.97 -1.41 -17.92
C GLU A 29 -11.99 -1.76 -16.82
N ASP A 30 -11.86 -2.94 -16.22
CA ASP A 30 -12.80 -3.52 -15.25
C ASP A 30 -12.32 -3.48 -13.80
N GLN A 31 -11.05 -3.12 -13.58
CA GLN A 31 -10.47 -3.11 -12.24
C GLN A 31 -9.25 -2.21 -12.11
N ILE A 32 -8.98 -1.81 -10.87
CA ILE A 32 -7.75 -1.16 -10.44
C ILE A 32 -7.09 -2.06 -9.40
N ILE A 33 -5.82 -2.38 -9.61
CA ILE A 33 -4.99 -3.10 -8.63
C ILE A 33 -4.08 -2.08 -7.96
N VAL A 34 -4.13 -2.03 -6.63
CA VAL A 34 -3.28 -1.18 -5.79
C VAL A 34 -2.28 -2.08 -5.07
N ARG A 35 -0.98 -1.78 -5.17
CA ARG A 35 0.08 -2.58 -4.55
C ARG A 35 1.01 -1.72 -3.70
N GLY A 36 1.27 -2.17 -2.48
CA GLY A 36 2.34 -1.66 -1.63
C GLY A 36 3.64 -2.44 -1.84
N ILE A 37 4.72 -1.75 -2.21
CA ILE A 37 6.02 -2.33 -2.56
C ILE A 37 7.09 -1.82 -1.59
N ASP A 38 7.84 -2.72 -0.95
CA ASP A 38 8.94 -2.34 -0.06
C ASP A 38 10.21 -1.91 -0.84
N VAL A 39 11.21 -1.40 -0.13
CA VAL A 39 12.51 -1.01 -0.73
C VAL A 39 13.32 -2.18 -1.31
N ASN A 40 12.94 -3.42 -1.04
CA ASN A 40 13.54 -4.63 -1.59
C ASN A 40 12.76 -5.16 -2.80
N ASN A 41 11.84 -4.37 -3.35
CA ASN A 41 10.97 -4.72 -4.48
C ASN A 41 10.05 -5.92 -4.18
N ARG A 42 9.59 -6.06 -2.93
CA ARG A 42 8.60 -7.07 -2.52
C ARG A 42 7.25 -6.41 -2.34
N VAL A 43 6.21 -7.00 -2.94
CA VAL A 43 4.82 -6.61 -2.70
C VAL A 43 4.42 -7.13 -1.32
N PHE A 44 4.04 -6.23 -0.41
CA PHE A 44 3.62 -6.58 0.95
C PHE A 44 2.13 -6.36 1.20
N ASP A 45 1.46 -5.62 0.32
CA ASP A 45 0.03 -5.31 0.39
C ASP A 45 -0.54 -5.23 -1.03
N GLU A 46 -1.75 -5.75 -1.23
CA GLU A 46 -2.45 -5.75 -2.52
C GLU A 46 -3.97 -5.61 -2.31
N GLY A 47 -4.57 -4.63 -2.99
CA GLY A 47 -6.01 -4.41 -3.01
C GLY A 47 -6.54 -4.34 -4.44
N ILE A 48 -7.69 -4.96 -4.69
CA ILE A 48 -8.36 -4.95 -6.00
C ILE A 48 -9.68 -4.20 -5.88
N ILE A 49 -9.82 -3.12 -6.66
CA ILE A 49 -11.05 -2.35 -6.80
C ILE A 49 -11.69 -2.74 -8.13
N LYS A 50 -12.86 -3.37 -8.10
CA LYS A 50 -13.61 -3.70 -9.32
C LYS A 50 -14.51 -2.54 -9.73
N LEU A 51 -14.49 -2.18 -11.00
CA LEU A 51 -15.38 -1.19 -11.59
C LEU A 51 -16.58 -1.94 -12.19
N SER A 52 -17.74 -1.81 -11.54
CA SER A 52 -19.02 -2.41 -11.95
C SER A 52 -19.81 -1.52 -12.89
#